data_AF-A0A7V3K3L8-F1
#
_entry.id   AF-A0A7V3K3L8-F1
#
_cell.length_a   1.000
_cell.length_b   1.000
_cell.length_c   1.000
_cell.angle_alpha   90.00
_cell.angle_beta   90.00
_cell.angle_gamma   90.00
#
_symmetry.space_group_name_H-M   'P 1'
#
loop_
_entity.id
_entity.type
_entity.pdbx_description
1 polymer ?
#
loop_
_entity_poly.entity_id
_entity_poly.type
_entity_poly.pdbx_seq_one_letter_code
_entity_poly.pdbx_strand_id
1 'polypeptide(L)'
;MAGWILGLLALGWLAATALPVYLHARRRAGPQEAARWALRALAYPRRYWWGERLLLLSEGEWERVLQRELARLRLSAPDGVHCPLCGREMPHVLEAGPGGEVRVRRPAECAVCGFRLDACRHCAHFRPARPLGSGDLGLGGWGGGEDFTTGSCGVYREWRPIWEVCPPSVAREMAKRGWDGLVTGRRIVDSYVPLEECTRFALDLARLRRTGCKDLGVRHRGLLAAWWTRQKGQAEGEGPALEAKPSEEEEWLL
;
A
#
# COMPACT_ATOMS: atom_id res chain seq x y z
N MET A 1 6.94 -45.79 13.69
CA MET A 1 7.80 -44.92 14.52
C MET A 1 7.96 -43.49 13.97
N ALA A 2 8.02 -43.24 12.67
CA ALA A 2 8.18 -41.86 12.17
C ALA A 2 7.04 -40.88 12.56
N GLY A 3 5.81 -41.36 12.73
CA GLY A 3 4.65 -40.51 13.04
C GLY A 3 4.68 -39.80 14.40
N TRP A 4 5.21 -40.43 15.44
CA TRP A 4 5.26 -39.80 16.78
C TRP A 4 6.33 -38.71 16.87
N ILE A 5 7.44 -38.88 16.15
CA ILE A 5 8.50 -37.86 16.05
C ILE A 5 7.96 -36.62 15.34
N LEU A 6 7.25 -36.80 14.23
CA LEU A 6 6.61 -35.68 13.52
C LEU A 6 5.54 -35.00 14.38
N GLY A 7 4.76 -35.77 15.15
CA GLY A 7 3.78 -35.23 16.09
C GLY A 7 4.41 -34.38 17.20
N LEU A 8 5.50 -34.86 17.81
CA LEU A 8 6.23 -34.11 18.84
C LEU A 8 6.89 -32.85 18.28
N LEU A 9 7.46 -32.91 17.07
CA LEU A 9 8.02 -31.74 16.39
C LEU A 9 6.95 -30.69 16.09
N ALA A 10 5.76 -31.12 15.64
CA ALA A 10 4.64 -30.21 15.39
C ALA A 10 4.14 -29.56 16.69
N LEU A 11 3.98 -30.33 17.78
CA LEU A 11 3.60 -29.80 19.10
C LEU A 11 4.65 -28.85 19.68
N GLY A 12 5.94 -29.19 19.55
CA GLY A 12 7.04 -28.34 19.98
C GLY A 12 7.06 -27.01 19.21
N TRP A 13 6.84 -27.05 17.89
CA TRP A 13 6.75 -25.85 17.07
C TRP A 13 5.53 -24.98 17.41
N LEU A 14 4.36 -25.60 17.64
CA LEU A 14 3.16 -24.91 18.09
C LEU A 14 3.38 -24.23 19.45
N ALA A 15 3.98 -24.93 20.41
CA ALA A 15 4.30 -24.37 21.72
C ALA A 15 5.29 -23.20 21.60
N ALA A 16 6.36 -23.35 20.81
CA ALA A 16 7.38 -22.32 20.63
C ALA A 16 6.85 -21.04 19.97
N THR A 17 5.81 -21.14 19.14
CA THR A 17 5.24 -20.00 18.41
C THR A 17 4.03 -19.38 19.14
N ALA A 18 3.11 -20.20 19.64
CA ALA A 18 1.86 -19.74 20.24
C ALA A 18 2.00 -19.33 21.70
N LEU A 19 2.85 -20.02 22.49
CA LEU A 19 2.98 -19.74 23.92
C LEU A 19 3.51 -18.34 24.21
N PRO A 20 4.58 -17.84 23.54
CA PRO A 20 5.05 -16.48 23.77
C PRO A 20 4.00 -15.43 23.43
N VAL A 21 3.23 -15.66 22.36
CA VAL A 21 2.14 -14.78 21.93
C VAL A 21 1.02 -14.78 22.96
N TYR A 22 0.60 -15.95 23.43
CA TYR A 22 -0.42 -16.09 24.45
C TYR A 22 0.00 -15.37 25.75
N LEU A 23 1.22 -15.64 26.25
CA LEU A 23 1.72 -15.02 27.48
C LEU A 23 1.85 -13.50 27.34
N HIS A 24 2.28 -13.02 26.17
CA HIS A 24 2.37 -11.59 25.90
C HIS A 24 0.98 -10.92 25.85
N ALA A 25 0.01 -11.57 25.19
CA ALA A 25 -1.36 -11.06 25.08
C ALA A 25 -2.10 -11.16 26.43
N ARG A 26 -1.88 -12.21 27.23
CA ARG A 26 -2.50 -12.37 28.57
C ARG A 26 -2.14 -11.26 29.55
N ARG A 27 -0.97 -10.64 29.39
CA ARG A 27 -0.57 -9.48 30.20
C ARG A 27 -1.39 -8.22 29.89
N ARG A 28 -2.13 -8.21 28.78
CA ARG A 28 -2.81 -7.01 28.24
C ARG A 28 -4.29 -7.22 27.94
N ALA A 29 -4.72 -8.47 27.80
CA ALA A 29 -6.08 -8.85 27.43
C ALA A 29 -6.55 -10.08 28.21
N GLY A 30 -7.86 -10.32 28.18
CA GLY A 30 -8.49 -11.49 28.79
C GLY A 30 -8.00 -12.83 28.21
N PRO A 31 -8.28 -13.96 28.87
CA PRO A 31 -7.80 -15.27 28.45
C PRO A 31 -8.29 -15.70 27.06
N GLN A 32 -9.55 -15.41 26.76
CA GLN A 32 -10.17 -15.74 25.47
C GLN A 32 -9.54 -14.95 24.33
N GLU A 33 -9.33 -13.65 24.56
CA GLU A 33 -8.68 -12.80 23.58
C GLU A 33 -7.24 -13.25 23.34
N ALA A 34 -6.45 -13.45 24.39
CA ALA A 34 -5.09 -13.95 24.26
C ALA A 34 -5.00 -15.28 23.48
N ALA A 35 -5.95 -16.20 23.69
CA ALA A 35 -6.04 -17.44 22.90
C ALA A 35 -6.34 -17.16 21.42
N ARG A 36 -7.25 -16.23 21.12
CA ARG A 36 -7.54 -15.79 19.74
C ARG A 36 -6.31 -15.20 19.06
N TRP A 37 -5.53 -14.39 19.76
CA TRP A 37 -4.27 -13.83 19.23
C TRP A 37 -3.22 -14.92 18.98
N ALA A 38 -3.09 -15.90 19.88
CA ALA A 38 -2.20 -17.05 19.68
C ALA A 38 -2.58 -17.89 18.46
N LEU A 39 -3.87 -18.19 18.28
CA LEU A 39 -4.39 -18.89 17.10
C LEU A 39 -4.15 -18.08 15.81
N ARG A 40 -4.33 -16.75 15.85
CA ARG A 40 -4.02 -15.88 14.70
C ARG A 40 -2.54 -15.86 14.36
N ALA A 41 -1.65 -15.87 15.36
CA ALA A 41 -0.21 -15.95 15.12
C ALA A 41 0.20 -17.26 14.44
N LEU A 42 -0.49 -18.36 14.75
CA LEU A 42 -0.28 -19.65 14.08
C LEU A 42 -0.81 -19.64 12.64
N ALA A 43 -2.03 -19.17 12.43
CA ALA A 43 -2.67 -19.17 11.11
C ALA A 43 -2.05 -18.13 10.15
N TYR A 44 -1.69 -16.95 10.67
CA TYR A 44 -1.23 -15.80 9.89
C TYR A 44 -0.04 -15.09 10.56
N PRO A 45 1.12 -15.75 10.71
CA PRO A 45 2.24 -15.24 11.49
C PRO A 45 2.69 -13.86 11.02
N ARG A 46 2.82 -13.65 9.70
CA ARG A 46 3.27 -12.35 9.16
C ARG A 46 2.32 -11.20 9.50
N ARG A 47 1.00 -11.44 9.46
CA ARG A 47 -0.02 -10.42 9.76
C ARG A 47 -0.07 -10.11 11.25
N TYR A 48 0.09 -11.12 12.09
CA TYR A 48 0.19 -10.95 13.54
C TYR A 48 1.44 -10.13 13.91
N TRP A 49 2.64 -10.57 13.48
CA TRP A 49 3.91 -9.95 13.88
C TRP A 49 4.07 -8.49 13.41
N TRP A 50 3.58 -8.17 12.21
CA TRP A 50 3.71 -6.86 11.57
C TRP A 50 2.38 -6.12 11.42
N GLY A 51 1.45 -6.33 12.35
CA GLY A 51 0.25 -5.52 12.39
C GLY A 51 -0.31 -5.53 13.78
N GLU A 52 -1.09 -6.57 14.05
CA GLU A 52 -1.77 -6.84 15.30
C GLU A 52 -0.85 -6.67 16.54
N ARG A 53 0.32 -7.31 16.56
CA ARG A 53 1.26 -7.23 17.69
C ARG A 53 1.79 -5.82 17.93
N LEU A 54 2.03 -5.03 16.87
CA LEU A 54 2.59 -3.68 17.01
C LEU A 54 1.64 -2.75 17.77
N LEU A 55 0.34 -2.98 17.62
CA LEU A 55 -0.70 -2.25 18.36
C LEU A 55 -0.75 -2.61 19.85
N LEU A 56 -0.28 -3.81 20.22
CA LEU A 56 -0.24 -4.27 21.62
C LEU A 56 1.02 -3.83 22.38
N LEU A 57 2.04 -3.32 21.69
CA LEU A 57 3.27 -2.88 22.36
C LEU A 57 2.99 -1.66 23.26
N SER A 58 3.63 -1.58 24.42
CA SER A 58 3.63 -0.31 25.18
C SER A 58 4.35 0.78 24.40
N GLU A 59 4.14 2.05 24.73
CA GLU A 59 4.81 3.18 24.03
C GLU A 59 6.34 3.02 24.00
N GLY A 60 6.97 2.69 25.14
CA GLY A 60 8.42 2.47 25.19
C GLY A 60 8.91 1.21 24.44
N GLU A 61 8.07 0.19 24.26
CA GLU A 61 8.40 -0.97 23.40
C GLU A 61 8.24 -0.63 21.92
N TRP A 62 7.17 0.07 21.57
CA TRP A 62 6.90 0.53 20.22
C TRP A 62 8.00 1.44 19.71
N GLU A 63 8.39 2.47 20.48
CA GLU A 63 9.42 3.42 20.06
C GLU A 63 10.75 2.71 19.79
N ARG A 64 11.14 1.77 20.66
CA ARG A 64 12.35 0.96 20.46
C ARG A 64 12.28 0.08 19.22
N VAL A 65 11.11 -0.50 18.93
CA VAL A 65 10.91 -1.28 17.69
C VAL A 65 10.98 -0.33 16.49
N LEU A 66 10.21 0.75 16.50
CA LEU A 66 10.17 1.74 15.42
C LEU A 66 11.57 2.26 15.09
N GLN A 67 12.32 2.77 16.07
CA GLN A 67 13.69 3.28 15.86
C GLN A 67 14.63 2.22 15.29
N ARG A 68 14.59 0.99 15.83
CA ARG A 68 15.40 -0.12 15.30
C ARG A 68 15.05 -0.43 13.84
N GLU A 69 13.77 -0.40 13.51
CA GLU A 69 13.30 -0.70 12.16
C GLU A 69 13.61 0.41 11.16
N LEU A 70 13.43 1.66 11.56
CA LEU A 70 13.79 2.83 10.77
C LEU A 70 15.30 2.85 10.49
N ALA A 71 16.13 2.60 11.50
CA ALA A 71 17.58 2.47 11.33
C ALA A 71 17.95 1.33 10.36
N ARG A 72 17.27 0.19 10.44
CA ARG A 72 17.48 -0.94 9.51
C ARG A 72 17.08 -0.60 8.07
N LEU A 73 15.99 0.13 7.89
CA LEU A 73 15.50 0.59 6.58
C LEU A 73 16.23 1.84 6.09
N ARG A 74 17.07 2.46 6.93
CA ARG A 74 17.72 3.76 6.69
C ARG A 74 16.69 4.84 6.34
N LEU A 75 15.56 4.84 7.05
CA LEU A 75 14.49 5.83 6.89
C LEU A 75 14.46 6.72 8.13
N SER A 76 14.13 7.99 7.93
CA SER A 76 13.86 8.96 9.00
C SER A 76 12.49 8.74 9.63
N ALA A 77 11.51 8.29 8.84
CA ALA A 77 10.12 8.13 9.24
C ALA A 77 9.46 6.93 8.54
N PRO A 78 8.40 6.33 9.12
CA PRO A 78 7.74 5.15 8.55
C PRO A 78 6.88 5.46 7.31
N ASP A 79 6.69 6.74 6.98
CA ASP A 79 5.99 7.22 5.79
C ASP A 79 6.94 7.61 4.65
N GLY A 80 8.25 7.39 4.82
CA GLY A 80 9.27 7.60 3.80
C GLY A 80 9.54 6.36 2.95
N VAL A 81 10.15 6.52 1.78
CA VAL A 81 10.70 5.41 0.96
C VAL A 81 12.01 5.82 0.31
N HIS A 82 12.86 4.86 -0.07
CA HIS A 82 14.00 5.18 -0.92
C HIS A 82 13.59 5.28 -2.39
N CYS A 83 14.09 6.32 -3.05
CA CYS A 83 14.00 6.45 -4.49
C CYS A 83 14.73 5.28 -5.16
N PRO A 84 14.07 4.52 -6.06
CA PRO A 84 14.71 3.40 -6.74
C PRO A 84 15.83 3.82 -7.72
N LEU A 85 15.88 5.09 -8.12
CA LEU A 85 16.88 5.58 -9.07
C LEU A 85 18.15 6.08 -8.37
N CYS A 86 18.02 7.01 -7.42
CA CYS A 86 19.18 7.64 -6.77
C CYS A 86 19.43 7.14 -5.33
N GLY A 87 18.53 6.32 -4.76
CA GLY A 87 18.64 5.80 -3.40
C GLY A 87 18.43 6.83 -2.30
N ARG A 88 18.06 8.08 -2.63
CA ARG A 88 17.72 9.10 -1.63
C ARG A 88 16.35 8.81 -1.03
N GLU A 89 16.22 9.04 0.27
CA GLU A 89 14.92 9.00 0.94
C GLU A 89 13.98 10.07 0.39
N MET A 90 12.74 9.66 0.14
CA MET A 90 11.58 10.47 -0.20
C MET A 90 10.68 10.50 1.05
N PRO A 91 10.77 11.54 1.89
CA PRO A 91 10.03 11.60 3.15
C PRO A 91 8.54 11.89 2.91
N HIS A 92 7.67 11.40 3.79
CA HIS A 92 6.22 11.72 3.81
C HIS A 92 5.44 11.41 2.52
N VAL A 93 5.90 10.45 1.72
CA VAL A 93 5.25 10.09 0.45
C VAL A 93 4.25 8.95 0.57
N LEU A 94 4.23 8.27 1.71
CA LEU A 94 3.26 7.22 2.01
C LEU A 94 2.24 7.71 3.04
N GLU A 95 1.05 7.14 2.98
CA GLU A 95 0.05 7.28 4.03
C GLU A 95 -0.63 5.92 4.25
N ALA A 96 -1.05 5.65 5.49
CA ALA A 96 -1.90 4.51 5.77
C ALA A 96 -3.37 4.92 5.58
N GLY A 97 -4.14 4.06 4.91
CA GLY A 97 -5.59 4.15 4.88
C GLY A 97 -6.23 3.48 6.09
N PRO A 98 -7.55 3.67 6.28
CA PRO A 98 -8.30 3.16 7.43
C PRO A 98 -8.29 1.63 7.57
N GLY A 99 -8.10 0.89 6.47
CA GLY A 99 -7.97 -0.57 6.49
C GLY A 99 -6.53 -1.08 6.60
N GLY A 100 -5.56 -0.20 6.83
CA GLY A 100 -4.13 -0.51 6.79
C GLY A 100 -3.59 -0.70 5.36
N GLU A 101 -4.35 -0.32 4.33
CA GLU A 101 -3.83 -0.21 2.98
C GLU A 101 -2.82 0.94 2.88
N VAL A 102 -1.77 0.76 2.08
CA VAL A 102 -0.79 1.83 1.86
C VAL A 102 -1.18 2.62 0.62
N ARG A 103 -1.27 3.93 0.79
CA ARG A 103 -1.53 4.89 -0.29
C ARG A 103 -0.31 5.80 -0.44
N VAL A 104 -0.26 6.48 -1.57
CA VAL A 104 0.81 7.43 -1.90
C VAL A 104 0.25 8.83 -1.75
N ARG A 105 0.86 9.63 -0.87
CA ARG A 105 0.53 11.05 -0.70
C ARG A 105 1.04 11.83 -1.91
N ARG A 106 0.21 12.66 -2.51
CA ARG A 106 0.57 13.45 -3.70
C ARG A 106 0.94 14.89 -3.33
N PRO A 107 1.95 15.50 -3.97
CA PRO A 107 2.88 14.90 -4.94
C PRO A 107 3.93 13.99 -4.27
N ALA A 108 4.29 12.88 -4.93
CA ALA A 108 5.30 11.92 -4.42
C ALA A 108 6.54 11.90 -5.33
N GLU A 109 7.27 13.02 -5.34
CA GLU A 109 8.44 13.22 -6.20
C GLU A 109 9.75 13.20 -5.41
N CYS A 110 10.77 12.56 -5.98
CA CYS A 110 12.12 12.60 -5.44
C CYS A 110 12.78 13.96 -5.77
N ALA A 111 13.10 14.73 -4.74
CA ALA A 111 13.72 16.05 -4.85
C ALA A 111 15.10 16.07 -5.56
N VAL A 112 15.74 14.91 -5.75
CA VAL A 112 17.08 14.82 -6.36
C VAL A 112 17.01 14.47 -7.85
N CYS A 113 16.20 13.49 -8.23
CA CYS A 113 16.20 12.94 -9.60
C CYS A 113 14.85 13.03 -10.31
N GLY A 114 13.82 13.63 -9.69
CA GLY A 114 12.49 13.78 -10.26
C GLY A 114 11.68 12.48 -10.36
N PHE A 115 12.16 11.37 -9.79
CA PHE A 115 11.40 10.11 -9.77
C PHE A 115 10.03 10.30 -9.10
N ARG A 116 8.96 9.88 -9.78
CA ARG A 116 7.58 10.01 -9.32
C ARG A 116 7.03 8.65 -8.85
N LEU A 117 6.77 8.51 -7.55
CA LEU A 117 6.11 7.32 -6.99
C LEU A 117 4.62 7.27 -7.34
N ASP A 118 4.00 8.43 -7.54
CA ASP A 118 2.60 8.62 -7.91
C ASP A 118 2.34 8.49 -9.43
N ALA A 119 3.34 8.12 -10.21
CA ALA A 119 3.28 7.97 -11.65
C ALA A 119 2.29 6.89 -12.11
N CYS A 120 1.68 7.08 -13.27
CA CYS A 120 0.68 6.16 -13.83
C CYS A 120 1.17 4.71 -13.92
N ARG A 121 2.44 4.46 -14.26
CA ARG A 121 3.01 3.11 -14.32
C ARG A 121 2.93 2.32 -13.00
N HIS A 122 2.85 3.02 -11.87
CA HIS A 122 2.73 2.43 -10.54
C HIS A 122 1.28 2.28 -10.08
N CYS A 123 0.31 2.77 -10.88
CA CYS A 123 -1.11 2.67 -10.56
C CYS A 123 -1.66 1.30 -10.99
N ALA A 124 -2.52 0.70 -10.17
CA ALA A 124 -3.25 -0.53 -10.47
C ALA A 124 -4.23 -0.37 -11.64
N HIS A 125 -4.65 0.86 -11.94
CA HIS A 125 -5.56 1.16 -13.05
C HIS A 125 -4.86 1.38 -14.39
N PHE A 126 -3.52 1.44 -14.41
CA PHE A 126 -2.78 1.61 -15.65
C PHE A 126 -2.78 0.31 -16.45
N ARG A 127 -3.09 0.41 -17.74
CA ARG A 127 -3.06 -0.69 -18.71
C ARG A 127 -1.93 -0.40 -19.69
N PRO A 128 -0.78 -1.10 -19.58
CA PRO A 128 0.34 -0.94 -20.51
C PRO A 128 -0.12 -1.13 -21.96
N ALA A 129 0.48 -0.39 -22.89
CA ALA A 129 0.26 -0.62 -24.30
C ALA A 129 0.75 -2.04 -24.66
N ARG A 130 -0.04 -2.75 -25.46
CA ARG A 130 0.41 -4.01 -26.05
C ARG A 130 1.10 -3.69 -27.37
N PRO A 131 2.29 -4.26 -27.65
CA PRO A 131 2.91 -4.08 -28.95
C PRO A 131 1.97 -4.57 -30.04
N LEU A 132 1.73 -3.72 -31.04
CA LEU A 132 0.98 -4.06 -32.25
C LEU A 132 1.68 -5.25 -32.93
N GLY A 133 1.04 -6.42 -32.95
CA GLY A 133 1.57 -7.63 -33.60
C GLY A 133 1.66 -8.87 -32.70
N SER A 134 1.51 -8.75 -31.38
CA SER A 134 1.28 -9.93 -30.53
C SER A 134 -0.19 -10.34 -30.68
N GLY A 135 -0.44 -11.37 -31.49
CA GLY A 135 -1.78 -11.82 -31.87
C GLY A 135 -2.77 -11.93 -30.70
N ASP A 136 -4.00 -11.48 -30.97
CA ASP A 136 -5.15 -11.43 -30.06
C ASP A 136 -5.76 -12.81 -29.72
N LEU A 137 -5.00 -13.88 -29.91
CA LEU A 137 -5.38 -15.21 -29.45
C LEU A 137 -4.66 -15.42 -28.11
N GLY A 138 -5.42 -15.43 -27.02
CA GLY A 138 -4.98 -15.49 -25.62
C GLY A 138 -4.19 -16.74 -25.21
N LEU A 139 -3.24 -17.18 -26.03
CA LEU A 139 -2.27 -18.24 -25.79
C LEU A 139 -0.89 -17.59 -25.63
N GLY A 140 -0.47 -17.50 -24.36
CA GLY A 140 0.80 -17.03 -23.81
C GLY A 140 1.94 -16.72 -24.77
N GLY A 141 2.26 -15.42 -24.91
CA GLY A 141 3.58 -14.96 -25.36
C GLY A 141 4.54 -14.86 -24.18
N TRP A 142 5.28 -15.93 -23.89
CA TRP A 142 6.34 -16.03 -22.89
C TRP A 142 7.61 -15.22 -23.24
N GLY A 143 7.49 -14.01 -23.79
CA GLY A 143 8.68 -13.25 -24.17
C GLY A 143 8.49 -11.85 -24.76
N GLY A 144 7.26 -11.37 -24.97
CA GLY A 144 7.03 -9.98 -25.36
C GLY A 144 6.94 -9.10 -24.13
N GLY A 145 7.98 -8.32 -23.83
CA GLY A 145 7.95 -7.36 -22.73
C GLY A 145 6.78 -6.38 -22.90
N GLU A 146 5.96 -6.22 -21.86
CA GLU A 146 4.93 -5.18 -21.84
C GLU A 146 5.63 -3.81 -21.94
N ASP A 147 5.20 -2.97 -22.89
CA ASP A 147 5.69 -1.60 -22.95
C ASP A 147 5.03 -0.79 -21.84
N PHE A 148 5.81 -0.48 -20.81
CA PHE A 148 5.35 0.31 -19.68
C PHE A 148 5.44 1.81 -19.91
N THR A 149 6.01 2.32 -21.01
CA THR A 149 6.15 3.78 -21.20
C THR A 149 4.84 4.44 -21.60
N THR A 150 3.98 3.71 -22.31
CA THR A 150 2.68 4.21 -22.78
C THR A 150 1.54 3.27 -22.40
N GLY A 151 0.30 3.76 -22.44
CA GLY A 151 -0.86 2.92 -22.15
C GLY A 151 -2.17 3.67 -22.05
N SER A 152 -3.08 3.15 -21.23
CA SER A 152 -4.36 3.80 -20.94
C SER A 152 -4.77 3.66 -19.48
N CYS A 153 -5.59 4.60 -19.01
CA CYS A 153 -6.22 4.51 -17.69
C CYS A 153 -7.51 3.70 -17.76
N GLY A 154 -7.69 2.73 -16.84
CA GLY A 154 -8.94 1.98 -16.73
C GLY A 154 -10.10 2.74 -16.06
N VAL A 155 -9.80 3.84 -15.37
CA VAL A 155 -10.80 4.63 -14.59
C VAL A 155 -11.30 5.83 -15.40
N TYR A 156 -10.39 6.66 -15.87
CA TYR A 156 -10.73 7.81 -16.71
C TYR A 156 -11.03 7.31 -18.12
N ARG A 157 -12.23 7.63 -18.64
CA ARG A 157 -12.65 7.25 -19.97
C ARG A 157 -12.86 8.49 -20.84
N GLU A 158 -12.56 8.37 -22.11
CA GLU A 158 -12.72 9.43 -23.10
C GLU A 158 -13.28 8.86 -24.41
N TRP A 159 -14.07 9.66 -25.10
CA TRP A 159 -14.53 9.33 -26.45
C TRP A 159 -13.37 9.54 -27.42
N ARG A 160 -13.12 8.56 -28.30
CA ARG A 160 -12.07 8.64 -29.31
C ARG A 160 -12.57 8.13 -30.66
N PRO A 161 -12.10 8.71 -31.78
CA PRO A 161 -12.41 8.20 -33.10
C PRO A 161 -11.97 6.74 -33.26
N ILE A 162 -12.78 5.94 -33.98
CA ILE A 162 -12.48 4.52 -34.24
C ILE A 162 -11.11 4.33 -34.91
N TRP A 163 -10.66 5.28 -35.73
CA TRP A 163 -9.38 5.25 -36.43
C TRP A 163 -8.16 5.38 -35.51
N GLU A 164 -8.34 5.95 -34.32
CA GLU A 164 -7.26 6.08 -33.34
C GLU A 164 -7.18 4.92 -32.35
N VAL A 165 -8.25 4.12 -32.27
CA VAL A 165 -8.40 3.05 -31.28
C VAL A 165 -8.22 1.68 -31.92
N CYS A 166 -8.78 1.50 -33.11
CA CYS A 166 -8.86 0.20 -33.76
C CYS A 166 -7.84 0.07 -34.90
N PRO A 167 -7.35 -1.17 -35.17
CA PRO A 167 -6.59 -1.43 -36.38
C PRO A 167 -7.35 -1.00 -37.64
N PRO A 168 -6.68 -0.58 -38.73
CA PRO A 168 -7.35 -0.04 -39.92
C PRO A 168 -8.38 -0.97 -40.58
N SER A 169 -8.25 -2.29 -40.44
CA SER A 169 -9.24 -3.26 -40.91
C SER A 169 -10.53 -3.22 -40.09
N VAL A 170 -10.39 -3.20 -38.76
CA VAL A 170 -11.51 -3.14 -37.81
C VAL A 170 -12.19 -1.78 -37.87
N ALA A 171 -11.42 -0.69 -37.91
CA ALA A 171 -11.96 0.66 -38.03
C ALA A 171 -12.81 0.81 -39.30
N ARG A 172 -12.35 0.29 -40.45
CA ARG A 172 -13.14 0.28 -41.70
C ARG A 172 -14.47 -0.46 -41.56
N GLU A 173 -14.46 -1.61 -40.91
CA GLU A 173 -15.68 -2.40 -40.69
C GLU A 173 -16.65 -1.71 -39.72
N MET A 174 -16.13 -1.08 -38.66
CA MET A 174 -16.93 -0.30 -37.72
C MET A 174 -17.52 0.96 -38.36
N ALA A 175 -16.76 1.67 -39.19
CA ALA A 175 -17.23 2.82 -39.95
C ALA A 175 -18.40 2.45 -40.87
N LYS A 176 -18.31 1.31 -41.58
CA LYS A 176 -19.40 0.79 -42.42
C LYS A 176 -20.69 0.51 -41.64
N ARG A 177 -20.56 0.20 -40.35
CA ARG A 177 -21.69 -0.03 -39.43
C ARG A 177 -22.20 1.25 -38.76
N GLY A 178 -21.69 2.42 -39.16
CA GLY A 178 -22.11 3.73 -38.65
C GLY A 178 -21.49 4.11 -37.30
N TRP A 179 -20.35 3.53 -36.92
CA TRP A 179 -19.64 3.93 -35.71
C TRP A 179 -18.58 4.98 -36.02
N ASP A 180 -18.67 6.15 -35.37
CA ASP A 180 -17.68 7.22 -35.51
C ASP A 180 -16.58 7.18 -34.45
N GLY A 181 -16.88 6.61 -33.28
CA GLY A 181 -15.95 6.54 -32.16
C GLY A 181 -16.38 5.58 -31.06
N LEU A 182 -15.48 5.40 -30.10
CA LEU A 182 -15.62 4.51 -28.97
C LEU A 182 -15.22 5.22 -27.68
N VAL A 183 -15.93 4.89 -26.60
CA VAL A 183 -15.50 5.28 -25.26
C VAL A 183 -14.41 4.30 -24.80
N THR A 184 -13.20 4.81 -24.62
CA THR A 184 -12.02 4.01 -24.26
C THR A 184 -11.35 4.56 -23.00
N GLY A 185 -10.37 3.84 -22.46
CA GLY A 185 -9.56 4.35 -21.37
C GLY A 185 -8.69 5.51 -21.85
N ARG A 186 -8.59 6.57 -21.03
CA ARG A 186 -7.82 7.76 -21.37
C ARG A 186 -6.38 7.42 -21.70
N ARG A 187 -5.88 7.93 -22.82
CA ARG A 187 -4.51 7.66 -23.27
C ARG A 187 -3.50 8.25 -22.29
N ILE A 188 -2.48 7.44 -21.97
CA ILE A 188 -1.31 7.84 -21.21
C ILE A 188 -0.13 7.78 -22.16
N VAL A 189 0.33 8.96 -22.58
CA VAL A 189 1.45 9.12 -23.53
C VAL A 189 2.79 8.92 -22.83
N ASP A 190 2.87 9.32 -21.56
CA ASP A 190 4.02 9.11 -20.69
C ASP A 190 3.54 8.58 -19.34
N SER A 191 3.89 7.33 -19.04
CA SER A 191 3.50 6.66 -17.79
C SER A 191 4.33 7.07 -16.58
N TYR A 192 5.43 7.81 -16.77
CA TYR A 192 6.28 8.34 -15.70
C TYR A 192 5.68 9.59 -15.05
N VAL A 193 4.67 10.18 -15.69
CA VAL A 193 3.94 11.35 -15.19
C VAL A 193 2.52 10.92 -14.77
N PRO A 194 2.00 11.37 -13.62
CA PRO A 194 0.59 11.16 -13.30
C PRO A 194 -0.31 12.01 -14.20
N LEU A 195 -1.50 11.51 -14.52
CA LEU A 195 -2.57 12.35 -15.07
C LEU A 195 -2.91 13.48 -14.07
N GLU A 196 -2.98 14.71 -14.55
CA GLU A 196 -3.13 15.93 -13.74
C GLU A 196 -4.41 15.90 -12.88
N GLU A 197 -5.51 15.43 -13.45
CA GLU A 197 -6.82 15.35 -12.78
C GLU A 197 -7.04 14.04 -12.00
N CYS A 198 -5.99 13.21 -11.84
CA CYS A 198 -6.14 11.90 -11.23
C CYS A 198 -6.32 12.00 -9.70
N THR A 199 -7.49 11.60 -9.21
CA THR A 199 -7.80 11.46 -7.78
C THR A 199 -7.97 10.00 -7.37
N ARG A 200 -7.88 9.08 -8.34
CA ARG A 200 -8.14 7.64 -8.18
C ARG A 200 -6.87 6.81 -8.27
N PHE A 201 -5.73 7.37 -7.88
CA PHE A 201 -4.48 6.61 -7.86
C PHE A 201 -4.54 5.49 -6.81
N ALA A 202 -4.25 4.27 -7.26
CA ALA A 202 -4.18 3.10 -6.39
C ALA A 202 -2.83 2.44 -6.62
N LEU A 203 -1.98 2.38 -5.59
CA LEU A 203 -0.63 1.85 -5.73
C LEU A 203 -0.64 0.35 -6.03
N ASP A 204 0.00 -0.05 -7.13
CA ASP A 204 0.30 -1.44 -7.45
C ASP A 204 1.70 -1.80 -6.92
N LEU A 205 1.71 -2.51 -5.79
CA LEU A 205 2.94 -2.94 -5.14
C LEU A 205 3.75 -3.94 -5.96
N ALA A 206 3.11 -4.74 -6.82
CA ALA A 206 3.83 -5.68 -7.67
C ALA A 206 4.61 -4.91 -8.75
N ARG A 207 4.00 -3.89 -9.36
CA ARG A 207 4.68 -3.01 -10.33
C ARG A 207 5.78 -2.18 -9.68
N LEU A 208 5.52 -1.63 -8.50
CA LEU A 208 6.54 -0.86 -7.78
C LEU A 208 7.76 -1.71 -7.41
N ARG A 209 7.59 -2.98 -7.06
CA ARG A 209 8.73 -3.89 -6.83
C ARG A 209 9.56 -4.13 -8.09
N ARG A 210 8.92 -4.20 -9.26
CA ARG A 210 9.63 -4.36 -10.55
C ARG A 210 10.53 -3.17 -10.86
N THR A 211 10.25 -1.99 -10.32
CA THR A 211 11.09 -0.80 -10.51
C THR A 211 12.21 -0.68 -9.48
N GLY A 212 12.44 -1.71 -8.65
CA GLY A 212 13.56 -1.74 -7.71
C GLY A 212 13.26 -1.12 -6.34
N CYS A 213 12.05 -0.65 -6.09
CA CYS A 213 11.65 -0.21 -4.75
C CYS A 213 11.38 -1.44 -3.88
N LYS A 214 12.36 -1.79 -3.03
CA LYS A 214 12.35 -3.02 -2.21
C LYS A 214 11.78 -2.80 -0.81
N ASP A 215 11.62 -1.55 -0.38
CA ASP A 215 11.40 -1.22 1.03
C ASP A 215 9.93 -1.32 1.46
N LEU A 216 8.99 -1.47 0.53
CA LEU A 216 7.55 -1.60 0.80
C LEU A 216 7.10 -3.05 1.05
N GLY A 217 7.82 -3.74 1.95
CA GLY A 217 7.50 -5.08 2.42
C GLY A 217 6.36 -5.10 3.44
N VAL A 218 5.91 -6.31 3.82
CA VAL A 218 4.88 -6.50 4.88
C VAL A 218 5.27 -5.77 6.17
N ARG A 219 6.56 -5.80 6.52
CA ARG A 219 7.15 -5.15 7.69
C ARG A 219 6.93 -3.64 7.71
N HIS A 220 7.36 -2.96 6.65
CA HIS A 220 7.27 -1.51 6.55
C HIS A 220 5.81 -1.05 6.51
N ARG A 221 4.95 -1.72 5.72
CA ARG A 221 3.51 -1.42 5.70
C ARG A 221 2.86 -1.60 7.08
N GLY A 222 3.31 -2.60 7.83
CA GLY A 222 2.91 -2.83 9.22
C GLY A 222 3.27 -1.71 10.17
N LEU A 223 4.51 -1.21 10.07
CA LEU A 223 5.00 -0.07 10.84
C LEU A 223 4.21 1.19 10.52
N LEU A 224 4.02 1.49 9.22
CA LEU A 224 3.24 2.64 8.76
C LEU A 224 1.80 2.60 9.28
N ALA A 225 1.13 1.45 9.16
CA ALA A 225 -0.23 1.28 9.66
C ALA A 225 -0.31 1.47 11.19
N ALA A 226 0.60 0.85 11.95
CA ALA A 226 0.62 0.98 13.40
C ALA A 226 0.93 2.41 13.86
N TRP A 227 1.87 3.08 13.19
CA TRP A 227 2.22 4.49 13.44
C TRP A 227 1.03 5.41 13.21
N TRP A 228 0.32 5.25 12.08
CA TRP A 228 -0.86 6.03 11.75
C TRP A 228 -1.99 5.84 12.76
N THR A 229 -2.28 4.59 13.15
CA THR A 229 -3.31 4.30 14.17
C THR A 229 -3.00 4.96 15.51
N ARG A 230 -1.73 4.95 15.93
CA ARG A 230 -1.28 5.59 17.18
C ARG A 230 -1.40 7.11 17.11
N GLN A 231 -0.97 7.74 16.02
CA GLN A 231 -1.11 9.18 15.85
C GLN A 231 -2.58 9.64 15.84
N LYS A 232 -3.46 8.90 15.16
CA LYS A 232 -4.89 9.23 15.15
C LYS A 232 -5.50 9.13 16.55
N GLY A 233 -5.12 8.10 17.32
CA GLY A 233 -5.57 7.95 18.71
C GLY A 233 -5.08 9.08 19.63
N GLN A 234 -3.91 9.65 19.37
CA GLN A 234 -3.42 10.84 20.09
C GLN A 234 -4.20 12.09 19.71
N ALA A 235 -4.47 12.30 18.41
CA ALA A 235 -5.25 13.45 17.94
C ALA A 235 -6.72 13.43 18.39
N GLU A 236 -7.30 12.25 18.62
CA GLU A 236 -8.66 12.11 19.18
C GLU A 236 -8.68 12.18 20.72
N GLY A 237 -7.55 11.86 21.38
CA GLY A 237 -7.37 11.97 22.83
C GLY A 237 -7.06 13.40 23.30
N GLU A 238 -6.44 14.21 22.44
CA GLU A 238 -6.39 15.67 22.52
C GLU A 238 -7.63 16.26 21.83
N GLY A 239 -8.83 15.92 22.33
CA GLY A 239 -9.98 16.80 22.12
C GLY A 239 -9.60 18.22 22.58
N PRO A 240 -10.15 19.29 21.97
CA PRO A 240 -9.83 20.65 22.39
C PRO A 240 -9.96 20.67 23.91
N ALA A 241 -8.89 21.09 24.60
CA ALA A 241 -8.98 21.43 26.00
C ALA A 241 -10.27 22.23 26.11
N LEU A 242 -11.29 21.66 26.76
CA LEU A 242 -12.49 22.39 27.11
C LEU A 242 -11.93 23.66 27.71
N GLU A 243 -12.04 24.77 26.98
CA GLU A 243 -11.91 26.09 27.57
C GLU A 243 -12.75 25.96 28.82
N ALA A 244 -12.07 25.96 29.97
CA ALA A 244 -12.74 25.95 31.23
C ALA A 244 -13.70 27.11 31.10
N LYS A 245 -15.00 26.81 30.99
CA LYS A 245 -16.01 27.84 31.18
C LYS A 245 -15.57 28.54 32.48
N PRO A 246 -15.33 29.86 32.46
CA PRO A 246 -15.06 30.56 33.70
C PRO A 246 -16.14 30.11 34.69
N SER A 247 -15.74 29.74 35.89
CA SER A 247 -16.72 29.36 36.91
C SER A 247 -17.72 30.50 37.03
N GLU A 248 -18.98 30.19 37.35
CA GLU A 248 -20.06 31.19 37.53
C GLU A 248 -19.70 32.28 38.58
N GLU A 249 -18.57 32.14 39.29
CA GLU A 249 -17.99 33.17 40.15
C GLU A 249 -17.18 34.27 39.42
N GLU A 250 -16.98 34.22 38.10
CA GLU A 250 -16.31 35.30 37.34
C GLU A 250 -17.26 36.11 36.44
N GLU A 251 -18.55 35.74 36.36
CA GLU A 251 -19.53 36.40 35.49
C GLU A 251 -20.12 37.70 36.09
N TRP A 252 -19.77 38.06 37.33
CA TRP A 252 -20.18 39.33 37.97
C TRP A 252 -19.11 40.44 37.90
N LEU A 253 -17.98 40.19 37.22
CA LEU A 253 -16.89 41.14 37.04
C LEU A 253 -16.73 41.66 35.59
N LEU A 254 -17.71 41.42 34.72
CA LEU A 254 -17.82 42.02 33.39
C LEU A 254 -19.13 42.80 33.22
#